data_AF-A0A936XBX2-F1
#
_entry.id   AF-A0A936XBX2-F1
#
_cell.length_a   1.000
_cell.length_b   1.000
_cell.length_c   1.000
_cell.angle_alpha   90.00
_cell.angle_beta   90.00
_cell.angle_gamma   90.00
#
_symmetry.space_group_name_H-M   'P 1'
#
loop_
_entity.id
_entity.type
_entity.pdbx_description
1 polymer ?
#
loop_
_entity_poly.entity_id
_entity_poly.type
_entity_poly.pdbx_seq_one_letter_code
_entity_poly.pdbx_strand_id
1 'polypeptide(L)'
;MVAIFRQKTPVNFFTLLIFGIGIKLPIFLHPHLETAKNTDSLFYKQLLTGLSNAGATPFIYSLIAFVLLFAQALMLNRFMNVHRMMSQPSYFPGMAYMLITSLLPEWNYFSAPLLVNTLLLLILNLLFKMYNMPKARGLIFNIGLILGLGGFLFFPALTFIFWILLGLMVMRPFRLNEWFLSWQAWSHHFIFS
;
A
#
# COMPACT_ATOMS: atom_id res chain seq x y z
N MET A 1 9.19 -4.33 -39.74
CA MET A 1 8.17 -3.99 -38.72
C MET A 1 8.25 -4.93 -37.52
N VAL A 2 9.38 -5.00 -36.80
CA VAL A 2 9.60 -5.96 -35.68
C VAL A 2 9.95 -5.22 -34.38
N ALA A 3 9.48 -3.99 -34.23
CA ALA A 3 9.62 -3.19 -33.00
C ALA A 3 8.29 -3.05 -32.23
N ILE A 4 7.21 -3.68 -32.70
CA ILE A 4 5.85 -3.53 -32.14
C ILE A 4 5.60 -4.49 -30.95
N PHE A 5 6.48 -5.48 -30.74
CA PHE A 5 6.34 -6.46 -29.65
C PHE A 5 7.41 -6.35 -28.56
N ARG A 6 8.07 -5.19 -28.45
CA ARG A 6 8.95 -4.91 -27.33
C ARG A 6 8.15 -4.27 -26.19
N GLN A 7 7.71 -5.16 -25.29
CA GLN A 7 7.60 -4.95 -23.85
C GLN A 7 6.39 -4.15 -23.32
N LYS A 8 5.70 -4.81 -22.37
CA LYS A 8 4.50 -4.41 -21.60
C LYS A 8 3.21 -4.75 -22.31
N THR A 9 2.87 -6.04 -22.36
CA THR A 9 1.64 -6.55 -22.95
C THR A 9 0.40 -5.95 -22.24
N PRO A 10 -0.33 -5.01 -22.87
CA PRO A 10 -1.62 -4.53 -22.34
C PRO A 10 -2.61 -5.69 -22.19
N VAL A 11 -2.41 -6.77 -22.96
CA VAL A 11 -3.12 -8.05 -22.85
C VAL A 11 -3.13 -8.57 -21.41
N ASN A 12 -2.02 -8.50 -20.68
CA ASN A 12 -1.96 -9.05 -19.33
C ASN A 12 -2.74 -8.22 -18.30
N PHE A 13 -2.86 -6.90 -18.52
CA PHE A 13 -3.74 -6.05 -17.73
C PHE A 13 -5.20 -6.46 -17.95
N PHE A 14 -5.59 -6.67 -19.22
CA PHE A 14 -6.93 -7.17 -19.55
C PHE A 14 -7.20 -8.56 -18.98
N THR A 15 -6.22 -9.47 -18.98
CA THR A 15 -6.36 -10.79 -18.35
C THR A 15 -6.62 -10.69 -16.85
N LEU A 16 -5.88 -9.84 -16.13
CA LEU A 16 -6.10 -9.64 -14.69
C LEU A 16 -7.45 -8.98 -14.41
N LEU A 17 -7.90 -8.08 -15.30
CA LEU A 17 -9.21 -7.43 -15.21
C LEU A 17 -10.34 -8.45 -15.39
N ILE A 18 -10.28 -9.28 -16.43
CA ILE A 18 -11.28 -10.34 -16.69
C ILE A 18 -11.30 -11.34 -15.54
N PHE A 19 -10.12 -11.77 -15.07
CA PHE A 19 -9.99 -12.66 -13.92
C PHE A 19 -10.56 -12.05 -12.64
N GLY A 20 -10.29 -10.77 -12.40
CA GLY A 20 -10.80 -10.02 -11.26
C GLY A 20 -12.31 -9.90 -11.26
N ILE A 21 -12.91 -9.54 -12.41
CA ILE A 21 -14.38 -9.49 -12.57
C ILE A 21 -14.99 -10.87 -12.34
N GLY A 22 -14.42 -11.92 -12.95
CA GLY A 22 -14.95 -13.28 -12.84
C GLY A 22 -14.96 -13.80 -11.40
N ILE A 23 -13.89 -13.56 -10.64
CA ILE A 23 -13.77 -14.01 -9.25
C ILE A 23 -14.63 -13.18 -8.29
N LYS A 24 -14.78 -11.88 -8.55
CA LYS A 24 -15.52 -10.97 -7.65
C LYS A 24 -17.00 -10.84 -7.96
N LEU A 25 -17.55 -11.62 -8.89
CA LEU A 25 -18.99 -11.72 -9.15
C LEU A 25 -19.85 -11.94 -7.88
N PRO A 26 -19.46 -12.78 -6.89
CA PRO A 26 -20.24 -12.96 -5.67
C PRO A 26 -20.45 -11.68 -4.84
N ILE A 27 -19.53 -10.72 -4.93
CA ILE A 27 -19.57 -9.45 -4.18
C ILE A 27 -20.64 -8.50 -4.77
N PHE A 28 -20.92 -8.62 -6.07
CA PHE A 28 -22.00 -7.87 -6.71
C PHE A 28 -23.38 -8.50 -6.45
N LEU A 29 -23.43 -9.81 -6.18
CA LEU A 29 -24.65 -10.56 -5.91
C LEU A 29 -25.15 -10.39 -4.47
N HIS A 30 -24.24 -10.18 -3.50
CA HIS A 30 -24.57 -9.89 -2.11
C HIS A 30 -23.94 -8.56 -1.66
N PRO A 31 -24.49 -7.40 -2.07
CA PRO A 31 -24.02 -6.11 -1.60
C PRO A 31 -24.26 -6.00 -0.10
N HIS A 32 -23.21 -6.09 0.70
CA HIS A 32 -23.28 -5.83 2.13
C HIS A 32 -22.91 -4.38 2.41
N LEU A 33 -23.80 -3.70 3.14
CA LEU A 33 -23.51 -2.43 3.76
C LEU A 33 -22.77 -2.73 5.06
N GLU A 34 -21.45 -2.54 5.08
CA GLU A 34 -20.77 -2.46 6.37
C GLU A 34 -21.20 -1.17 7.05
N THR A 35 -22.17 -1.30 7.96
CA THR A 35 -22.50 -0.27 8.95
C THR A 35 -21.22 0.04 9.72
N ALA A 36 -20.85 1.32 9.79
CA ALA A 36 -19.65 1.79 10.49
C ALA A 36 -19.50 1.07 11.84
N LYS A 37 -18.44 0.29 12.00
CA LYS A 37 -18.16 -0.41 13.24
C LYS A 37 -17.78 0.65 14.28
N ASN A 38 -18.13 0.43 15.55
CA ASN A 38 -17.84 1.42 16.59
C ASN A 38 -16.33 1.72 16.75
N THR A 39 -15.47 0.80 16.30
CA THR A 39 -14.01 0.94 16.24
C THR A 39 -13.47 1.77 15.08
N ASP A 40 -14.31 2.15 14.12
CA ASP A 40 -13.85 2.91 12.95
C ASP A 40 -13.60 4.38 13.31
N SER A 41 -12.56 4.96 12.71
CA SER A 41 -12.15 6.32 13.02
C SER A 41 -13.25 7.33 12.63
N LEU A 42 -13.30 8.46 13.35
CA LEU A 42 -14.25 9.55 13.08
C LEU A 42 -14.16 10.05 11.63
N PHE A 43 -12.95 10.07 11.05
CA PHE A 43 -12.72 10.47 9.67
C PHE A 43 -13.33 9.48 8.66
N TYR A 44 -13.22 8.18 8.91
CA TYR A 44 -13.86 7.19 8.05
C TYR A 44 -15.39 7.31 8.09
N LYS A 45 -15.95 7.57 9.28
CA LYS A 45 -17.38 7.84 9.45
C LYS A 45 -17.81 9.09 8.70
N GLN A 46 -17.03 10.17 8.75
CA GLN A 46 -17.28 11.38 7.97
C GLN A 46 -17.25 11.13 6.45
N LEU A 47 -16.28 10.34 5.98
CA LEU A 47 -16.17 9.96 4.58
C LEU A 47 -17.40 9.16 4.12
N LEU A 48 -17.85 8.20 4.94
CA LEU A 48 -19.08 7.43 4.70
C LEU A 48 -20.31 8.34 4.65
N THR A 49 -20.44 9.29 5.57
CA THR A 49 -21.56 10.24 5.58
C THR A 49 -21.54 11.18 4.38
N GLY A 50 -20.36 11.58 3.90
CA GLY A 50 -20.21 12.36 2.68
C GLY A 50 -20.68 11.58 1.44
N LEU A 51 -20.31 10.30 1.36
CA LEU A 51 -20.79 9.40 0.30
C LEU A 51 -22.30 9.15 0.37
N SER A 52 -22.86 8.96 1.57
CA SER A 52 -24.30 8.74 1.74
C SER A 52 -25.11 9.98 1.39
N ASN A 53 -24.61 11.18 1.73
CA ASN A 53 -25.24 12.45 1.36
C ASN A 53 -25.21 12.70 -0.15
N ALA A 54 -24.24 12.13 -0.86
CA ALA A 54 -24.17 12.13 -2.32
C ALA A 54 -25.13 11.11 -2.99
N GLY A 55 -25.94 10.38 -2.20
CA GLY A 55 -26.88 9.37 -2.71
C GLY A 55 -26.22 8.07 -3.14
N ALA A 56 -25.07 7.72 -2.58
CA ALA A 56 -24.36 6.49 -2.94
C ALA A 56 -25.19 5.24 -2.62
N THR A 57 -25.49 4.44 -3.64
CA THR A 57 -26.17 3.14 -3.48
C THR A 57 -25.19 2.07 -2.98
N PRO A 58 -25.67 0.98 -2.36
CA PRO A 58 -24.81 -0.13 -1.91
C PRO A 58 -23.87 -0.67 -3.00
N PHE A 59 -24.32 -0.62 -4.26
CA PHE A 59 -23.52 -1.00 -5.43
C PHE A 59 -22.27 -0.13 -5.62
N ILE A 60 -22.36 1.18 -5.34
CA ILE A 60 -21.24 2.12 -5.52
C ILE A 60 -20.11 1.81 -4.51
N TYR A 61 -20.45 1.44 -3.28
CA TYR A 61 -19.45 1.01 -2.29
C TYR A 61 -18.71 -0.25 -2.72
N SER A 62 -19.43 -1.27 -3.21
CA SER A 62 -18.83 -2.49 -3.77
C SER A 62 -17.95 -2.19 -5.00
N LEU A 63 -18.37 -1.27 -5.87
CA LEU A 63 -17.59 -0.85 -7.03
C LEU A 63 -16.27 -0.18 -6.60
N ILE A 64 -16.32 0.74 -5.63
CA ILE A 64 -15.13 1.42 -5.11
C ILE A 64 -14.18 0.41 -4.45
N ALA A 65 -14.70 -0.52 -3.66
CA ALA A 65 -13.89 -1.58 -3.05
C ALA A 65 -13.21 -2.46 -4.11
N PHE A 66 -13.94 -2.84 -5.17
CA PHE A 66 -13.38 -3.57 -6.30
C PHE A 66 -12.25 -2.81 -6.97
N VAL A 67 -12.45 -1.53 -7.28
CA VAL A 67 -11.44 -0.68 -7.93
C VAL A 67 -10.19 -0.53 -7.06
N LEU A 68 -10.36 -0.37 -5.74
CA LEU A 68 -9.24 -0.33 -4.80
C LEU A 68 -8.46 -1.64 -4.78
N LEU A 69 -9.14 -2.78 -4.65
CA LEU A 69 -8.49 -4.10 -4.64
C LEU A 69 -7.76 -4.40 -5.96
N PHE A 70 -8.37 -4.01 -7.09
CA PHE A 70 -7.74 -4.12 -8.39
C PHE A 70 -6.50 -3.22 -8.50
N ALA A 71 -6.57 -1.98 -8.02
CA ALA A 71 -5.42 -1.09 -7.97
C ALA A 71 -4.29 -1.64 -7.09
N GLN A 72 -4.62 -2.21 -5.93
CA GLN A 72 -3.65 -2.85 -5.02
C GLN A 72 -2.98 -4.06 -5.69
N ALA A 73 -3.74 -4.91 -6.39
CA ALA A 73 -3.20 -6.05 -7.14
C ALA A 73 -2.20 -5.60 -8.21
N LEU A 74 -2.51 -4.52 -8.95
CA LEU A 74 -1.62 -3.95 -9.95
C LEU A 74 -0.35 -3.34 -9.33
N MET A 75 -0.50 -2.63 -8.22
CA MET A 75 0.63 -2.05 -7.50
C MET A 75 1.58 -3.13 -6.99
N LEU A 76 1.05 -4.19 -6.39
CA LEU A 76 1.84 -5.33 -5.92
C LEU A 76 2.52 -6.03 -7.09
N ASN A 77 1.79 -6.27 -8.18
CA ASN A 77 2.36 -6.89 -9.37
C ASN A 77 3.49 -6.05 -9.97
N ARG A 78 3.31 -4.73 -10.05
CA ARG A 78 4.34 -3.81 -10.51
C ARG A 78 5.55 -3.83 -9.58
N PHE A 79 5.34 -3.82 -8.26
CA PHE A 79 6.41 -3.88 -7.27
C PHE A 79 7.30 -5.13 -7.46
N MET A 80 6.68 -6.32 -7.55
CA MET A 80 7.39 -7.59 -7.74
C MET A 80 8.19 -7.60 -9.05
N ASN A 81 7.60 -7.07 -10.13
CA ASN A 81 8.24 -7.01 -11.45
C ASN A 81 9.39 -5.98 -11.51
N VAL A 82 9.25 -4.82 -10.86
CA VAL A 82 10.29 -3.78 -10.82
C VAL A 82 11.50 -4.25 -10.02
N HIS A 83 11.28 -4.96 -8.91
CA HIS A 83 12.36 -5.48 -8.06
C HIS A 83 12.86 -6.85 -8.49
N ARG A 84 12.44 -7.36 -9.65
CA ARG A 84 12.85 -8.66 -10.23
C ARG A 84 12.80 -9.80 -9.20
N MET A 85 11.75 -9.83 -8.39
CA MET A 85 11.54 -10.87 -7.38
C MET A 85 11.14 -12.22 -8.00
N MET A 86 10.91 -12.27 -9.30
CA MET A 86 10.69 -13.49 -10.08
C MET A 86 11.62 -13.52 -11.30
N SER A 87 11.89 -14.73 -11.79
CA SER A 87 12.77 -14.98 -12.94
C SER A 87 12.29 -14.30 -14.23
N GLN A 88 10.98 -14.14 -14.39
CA GLN A 88 10.37 -13.46 -15.52
C GLN A 88 9.22 -12.55 -15.06
N PRO A 89 9.00 -11.40 -15.74
CA PRO A 89 7.89 -10.53 -15.41
C PRO A 89 6.57 -11.24 -15.69
N SER A 90 5.75 -11.43 -14.66
CA SER A 90 4.46 -12.11 -14.74
C SER A 90 3.41 -11.38 -13.91
N TYR A 91 2.15 -11.77 -14.07
CA TYR A 91 0.98 -11.23 -13.36
C TYR A 91 0.49 -12.15 -12.23
N PHE A 92 1.20 -13.27 -11.99
CA PHE A 92 0.91 -14.19 -10.89
C PHE A 92 0.76 -13.50 -9.52
N PRO A 93 1.61 -12.53 -9.12
CA PRO A 93 1.45 -11.88 -7.82
C PRO A 93 0.13 -11.13 -7.67
N GLY A 94 -0.30 -10.42 -8.73
CA GLY A 94 -1.57 -9.71 -8.73
C GLY A 94 -2.78 -10.65 -8.80
N MET A 95 -2.67 -11.76 -9.55
CA MET A 95 -3.72 -12.79 -9.60
C MET A 95 -3.87 -13.51 -8.26
N ALA A 96 -2.75 -13.88 -7.62
CA ALA A 96 -2.75 -14.48 -6.29
C ALA A 96 -3.37 -13.52 -5.25
N TYR A 97 -3.06 -12.23 -5.33
CA TYR A 97 -3.69 -11.23 -4.46
C TYR A 97 -5.21 -11.15 -4.64
N MET A 98 -5.69 -11.13 -5.89
CA MET A 98 -7.13 -11.12 -6.18
C MET A 98 -7.83 -12.40 -5.73
N LEU A 99 -7.17 -13.56 -5.85
CA LEU A 99 -7.68 -14.82 -5.32
C LEU A 99 -7.79 -14.77 -3.80
N ILE A 100 -6.69 -14.47 -3.09
CA ILE A 100 -6.66 -14.45 -1.62
C ILE A 100 -7.70 -13.49 -1.05
N THR A 101 -7.81 -12.28 -1.63
CA THR A 101 -8.81 -11.30 -1.19
C THR A 101 -10.23 -11.79 -1.44
N SER A 102 -10.47 -12.59 -2.48
CA SER A 102 -11.78 -13.20 -2.72
C SER A 102 -12.10 -14.39 -1.81
N LEU A 103 -11.09 -15.10 -1.29
CA LEU A 103 -11.30 -16.19 -0.32
C LEU A 103 -11.79 -15.68 1.04
N LEU A 104 -11.54 -14.40 1.36
CA LEU A 104 -11.90 -13.77 2.63
C LEU A 104 -12.97 -12.69 2.38
N PRO A 105 -14.27 -12.99 2.56
CA PRO A 105 -15.36 -12.07 2.26
C PRO A 105 -15.20 -10.70 2.93
N GLU A 106 -14.73 -10.67 4.17
CA GLU A 106 -14.48 -9.46 4.96
C GLU A 106 -13.50 -8.47 4.29
N TRP A 107 -12.61 -8.94 3.43
CA TRP A 107 -11.61 -8.10 2.74
C TRP A 107 -12.14 -7.48 1.44
N ASN A 108 -13.36 -7.83 1.05
CA ASN A 108 -13.99 -7.38 -0.19
C ASN A 108 -14.87 -6.15 -0.01
N TYR A 109 -15.08 -5.71 1.23
CA TYR A 109 -15.92 -4.55 1.53
C TYR A 109 -15.11 -3.26 1.57
N PHE A 110 -15.80 -2.16 1.29
CA PHE A 110 -15.23 -0.83 1.50
C PHE A 110 -15.10 -0.60 3.00
N SER A 111 -13.86 -0.62 3.49
CA SER A 111 -13.52 -0.54 4.91
C SER A 111 -12.29 0.34 5.13
N ALA A 112 -12.14 0.91 6.33
CA ALA A 112 -10.96 1.70 6.70
C ALA A 112 -9.64 0.91 6.53
N PRO A 113 -9.56 -0.38 6.91
CA PRO A 113 -8.37 -1.20 6.66
C PRO A 113 -8.00 -1.32 5.19
N LEU A 114 -8.98 -1.37 4.27
CA LEU A 114 -8.72 -1.47 2.83
C LEU A 114 -8.00 -0.21 2.31
N LEU A 115 -8.43 0.99 2.76
CA LEU A 115 -7.77 2.24 2.40
C LEU A 115 -6.33 2.28 2.92
N VAL A 116 -6.13 1.92 4.19
CA VAL A 116 -4.80 1.87 4.80
C VAL A 116 -3.90 0.85 4.12
N ASN A 117 -4.40 -0.29 3.66
CA ASN A 117 -3.61 -1.27 2.91
C ASN A 117 -3.01 -0.66 1.63
N THR A 118 -3.78 0.18 0.93
CA THR A 118 -3.27 0.93 -0.24
C THR A 118 -2.12 1.86 0.13
N LEU A 119 -2.26 2.58 1.25
CA LEU A 119 -1.22 3.48 1.76
C LEU A 119 0.05 2.71 2.19
N LEU A 120 -0.12 1.55 2.83
CA LEU A 120 1.00 0.68 3.20
C LEU A 120 1.74 0.13 1.98
N LEU A 121 1.04 -0.26 0.91
CA LEU A 121 1.67 -0.64 -0.35
C LEU A 121 2.44 0.53 -0.99
N LEU A 122 1.95 1.77 -0.87
CA LEU A 122 2.71 2.96 -1.30
C LEU A 122 3.99 3.14 -0.46
N ILE A 123 3.89 3.01 0.86
CA ILE A 123 5.04 3.10 1.76
C ILE A 123 6.08 2.03 1.42
N LEU A 124 5.65 0.78 1.17
CA LEU A 124 6.55 -0.31 0.76
C LEU A 124 7.31 0.03 -0.53
N ASN A 125 6.61 0.56 -1.55
CA ASN A 125 7.25 1.01 -2.78
C ASN A 125 8.29 2.13 -2.52
N LEU A 126 7.96 3.09 -1.64
CA LEU A 126 8.87 4.19 -1.29
C LEU A 126 10.10 3.71 -0.52
N LEU A 127 9.95 2.74 0.38
CA LEU A 127 11.05 2.11 1.12
C LEU A 127 12.06 1.46 0.17
N PHE A 128 11.60 0.65 -0.78
CA PHE A 128 12.50 0.02 -1.75
C PHE A 128 13.11 1.02 -2.74
N LYS A 129 12.39 2.08 -3.11
CA LYS A 129 12.93 3.15 -3.95
C LYS A 129 14.06 3.91 -3.25
N MET A 130 14.02 3.99 -1.93
CA MET A 130 15.02 4.68 -1.12
C MET A 130 16.42 4.08 -1.28
N TYR A 131 16.51 2.76 -1.42
CA TYR A 131 17.78 2.04 -1.58
C TYR A 131 18.63 2.59 -2.74
N ASN A 132 17.98 2.98 -3.84
CA ASN A 132 18.65 3.42 -5.07
C ASN A 132 18.84 4.95 -5.16
N MET A 133 18.43 5.73 -4.15
CA MET A 133 18.46 7.21 -4.22
C MET A 133 19.50 7.82 -3.25
N PRO A 134 20.40 8.71 -3.73
CA PRO A 134 21.41 9.33 -2.87
C PRO A 134 20.81 10.35 -1.87
N LYS A 135 19.72 11.03 -2.24
CA LYS A 135 19.00 12.00 -1.39
C LYS A 135 17.65 11.43 -0.93
N ALA A 136 17.66 10.68 0.16
CA ALA A 136 16.48 9.99 0.70
C ALA A 136 15.59 10.81 1.66
N ARG A 137 16.02 12.02 2.09
CA ARG A 137 15.31 12.80 3.13
C ARG A 137 13.85 13.08 2.78
N GLY A 138 13.57 13.45 1.53
CA GLY A 138 12.20 13.69 1.05
C GLY A 138 11.34 12.42 1.01
N LEU A 139 11.93 11.26 0.70
CA LEU A 139 11.20 9.98 0.72
C LEU A 139 10.83 9.57 2.15
N ILE A 140 11.72 9.76 3.11
CA ILE A 140 11.46 9.47 4.53
C ILE A 140 10.31 10.35 5.05
N PHE A 141 10.34 11.65 4.72
CA PHE A 141 9.25 12.56 5.08
C PHE A 141 7.92 12.12 4.46
N ASN A 142 7.91 11.75 3.17
CA ASN A 142 6.71 11.27 2.49
C ASN A 142 6.17 9.98 3.11
N ILE A 143 7.04 9.04 3.50
CA ILE A 143 6.64 7.80 4.19
C ILE A 143 5.97 8.14 5.53
N GLY A 144 6.55 9.05 6.32
CA GLY A 144 5.98 9.51 7.57
C GLY A 144 4.62 10.21 7.39
N LEU A 145 4.49 11.05 6.36
CA LEU A 145 3.24 11.74 6.04
C LEU A 145 2.15 10.73 5.66
N ILE A 146 2.44 9.78 4.79
CA ILE A 146 1.48 8.73 4.37
C ILE A 146 1.08 7.87 5.56
N LEU A 147 2.02 7.51 6.45
CA LEU A 147 1.71 6.74 7.65
C LEU A 147 0.82 7.53 8.63
N GLY A 148 1.10 8.82 8.82
CA GLY A 148 0.27 9.70 9.64
C GLY A 148 -1.16 9.80 9.10
N LEU A 149 -1.32 9.96 7.78
CA LEU A 149 -2.61 9.90 7.11
C LEU A 149 -3.31 8.54 7.33
N GLY A 150 -2.56 7.44 7.26
CA GLY A 150 -3.06 6.11 7.58
C GLY A 150 -3.58 5.99 9.02
N GLY A 151 -2.87 6.58 9.99
CA GLY A 151 -3.28 6.62 11.39
C GLY A 151 -4.59 7.40 11.62
N PHE A 152 -4.83 8.47 10.87
CA PHE A 152 -6.10 9.20 10.92
C PHE A 152 -7.28 8.38 10.33
N LEU A 153 -7.03 7.61 9.27
CA LEU A 153 -8.04 6.74 8.67
C LEU A 153 -8.34 5.51 9.53
N PHE A 154 -7.33 4.92 10.15
CA PHE A 154 -7.47 3.73 10.98
C PHE A 154 -6.43 3.76 12.09
N PHE A 155 -6.86 3.93 13.33
CA PHE A 155 -5.95 4.09 14.47
C PHE A 155 -4.93 2.93 14.62
N PRO A 156 -5.30 1.64 14.42
CA PRO A 156 -4.34 0.53 14.46
C PRO A 156 -3.23 0.61 13.40
N ALA A 157 -3.36 1.47 12.38
CA ALA A 157 -2.30 1.69 11.41
C ALA A 157 -1.01 2.23 12.04
N LEU A 158 -1.10 2.91 13.19
CA LEU A 158 0.07 3.41 13.92
C LEU A 158 0.99 2.29 14.37
N THR A 159 0.50 1.07 14.60
CA THR A 159 1.34 -0.09 14.93
C THR A 159 2.35 -0.40 13.81
N PHE A 160 2.06 -0.05 12.56
CA PHE A 160 3.00 -0.23 11.45
C PHE A 160 4.19 0.72 11.49
N ILE A 161 4.22 1.72 12.40
CA ILE A 161 5.39 2.58 12.58
C ILE A 161 6.63 1.76 12.95
N PHE A 162 6.48 0.74 13.80
CA PHE A 162 7.57 -0.14 14.19
C PHE A 162 8.14 -0.89 12.98
N TRP A 163 7.27 -1.45 12.15
CA TRP A 163 7.67 -2.16 10.93
C TRP A 163 8.34 -1.24 9.90
N ILE A 164 7.87 0.00 9.77
CA ILE A 164 8.46 0.98 8.85
C ILE A 164 9.83 1.43 9.35
N LEU A 165 10.00 1.64 10.66
CA LEU A 165 11.30 1.96 11.25
C LEU A 165 12.31 0.84 11.02
N LEU A 166 11.91 -0.41 11.22
CA LEU A 166 12.75 -1.58 10.88
C LEU A 166 13.10 -1.62 9.39
N GLY A 167 12.11 -1.40 8.52
CA GLY A 167 12.32 -1.33 7.07
C GLY A 167 13.31 -0.23 6.68
N LEU A 168 13.24 0.94 7.31
CA LEU A 168 14.20 2.03 7.12
C LEU A 168 15.61 1.63 7.56
N MET A 169 15.76 0.99 8.73
CA MET A 169 17.05 0.51 9.24
C MET A 169 17.70 -0.50 8.29
N VAL A 170 16.91 -1.39 7.68
CA VAL A 170 17.42 -2.40 6.74
C VAL A 170 17.80 -1.78 5.40
N MET A 171 16.93 -0.94 4.82
CA MET A 171 17.15 -0.38 3.47
C MET A 171 18.31 0.59 3.42
N ARG A 172 18.55 1.29 4.52
CA ARG A 172 19.76 2.08 4.69
C ARG A 172 20.13 1.90 6.15
N PRO A 173 21.27 1.28 6.48
CA PRO A 173 21.80 1.46 7.81
C PRO A 173 21.83 2.98 7.97
N PHE A 174 21.03 3.49 8.92
CA PHE A 174 21.19 4.87 9.37
C PHE A 174 22.69 5.07 9.47
N ARG A 175 23.21 6.24 9.09
CA ARG A 175 24.62 6.52 9.28
C ARG A 175 24.89 6.61 10.80
N LEU A 176 24.71 5.51 11.52
CA LEU A 176 25.10 5.24 12.88
C LEU A 176 26.60 5.47 12.95
N ASN A 177 27.36 5.23 11.88
CA ASN A 177 28.75 5.67 11.79
C ASN A 177 28.89 7.18 11.92
N GLU A 178 28.04 8.01 11.30
CA GLU A 178 28.09 9.47 11.50
C GLU A 178 27.59 9.88 12.89
N TRP A 179 26.56 9.23 13.42
CA TRP A 179 26.07 9.49 14.78
C TRP A 179 27.08 9.06 15.86
N PHE A 180 27.77 7.94 15.64
CA PHE A 180 28.82 7.40 16.50
C PHE A 180 30.10 8.22 16.36
N LEU A 181 30.43 8.70 15.15
CA LEU A 181 31.50 9.68 14.93
C LEU A 181 31.19 11.01 15.61
N SER A 182 29.94 11.51 15.54
CA SER A 182 29.56 12.74 16.23
C SER A 182 29.54 12.58 17.75
N TRP A 183 29.15 11.40 18.25
CA TRP A 183 29.25 11.06 19.67
C TRP A 183 30.72 10.99 20.11
N GLN A 184 31.59 10.34 19.34
CA GLN A 184 33.02 10.27 19.62
C GLN A 184 33.68 11.66 19.56
N ALA A 185 33.38 12.46 18.54
CA ALA A 185 33.88 13.83 18.40
C ALA A 185 33.45 14.73 19.57
N TRP A 186 32.18 14.62 20.01
CA TRP A 186 31.67 15.31 21.19
C TRP A 186 32.40 14.86 22.46
N SER A 187 32.62 13.55 22.64
CA SER A 187 33.33 13.01 23.80
C SER A 187 34.80 13.46 23.89
N HIS A 188 35.47 13.63 22.74
CA HIS A 188 36.87 14.08 22.70
C HIS A 188 37.04 15.54 23.16
N HIS A 189 36.03 16.39 23.00
CA HIS A 189 36.10 17.79 23.42
C HIS A 189 36.06 17.96 24.94
N PHE A 190 35.46 17.01 25.67
CA PHE A 190 35.39 17.01 27.13
C PHE A 190 36.60 16.37 27.82
N ILE A 191 37.44 15.63 27.09
CA ILE A 191 38.60 14.92 27.66
C ILE A 191 39.88 15.78 27.60
N PHE A 192 39.88 16.85 26.79
CA PHE A 192 41.04 17.73 26.58
C PHE A 192 40.83 19.19 27.09
N SER A 193 39.82 19.43 27.94
CA SER A 193 39.61 20.69 28.68
C SER A 193 39.72 20.46 30.18
#